data_AF-A0A0C4DGF7-F1
#
_entry.id   AF-A0A0C4DGF7-F1
#
_cell.length_a   1.000
_cell.length_b   1.000
_cell.length_c   1.000
_cell.angle_alpha   90.00
_cell.angle_beta   90.00
_cell.angle_gamma   90.00
#
_symmetry.space_group_name_H-M   'P 1'
#
loop_
_entity.id
_entity.type
_entity.pdbx_description
1 polymer ?
#
loop_
_entity_poly.entity_id
_entity_poly.type
_entity_poly.pdbx_seq_one_letter_code
_entity_poly.pdbx_strand_id
1 'polypeptide(L)'
;LSFWYHLHGPQIGTLRLAMRREGEETHLWSRSGTQGNRWHEAWATLSHQPGSHAQYQLLFEGLRDGYHGTMALDDVAVRPGPCWAPNYCSFEDSDCGFSPGGQGLWRRQANASGHAAWGPPTDHTTETAQGHYMVVDTSPDALPRGQTASLTSKEHRPLAQPACLTFWYHGSLRSPGTLRVYLEERGRHQVLSLSAHGGLAWRLGSMDVQAERAWRVSAGWGAPPPPPPPRAAWTR
;
A
#
# COMPACT_ATOMS: atom_id res chain seq x y z
N LEU A 1 -6.16 -15.04 10.08
CA LEU A 1 -7.60 -15.16 9.74
C LEU A 1 -7.78 -14.78 8.27
N SER A 2 -8.54 -15.56 7.51
CA SER A 2 -9.07 -15.19 6.20
C SER A 2 -10.59 -15.27 6.22
N PHE A 3 -11.24 -14.50 5.37
CA PHE A 3 -12.68 -14.54 5.15
C PHE A 3 -13.01 -13.94 3.78
N TRP A 4 -14.11 -14.38 3.20
CA TRP A 4 -14.69 -13.76 2.02
C TRP A 4 -15.75 -12.75 2.43
N TYR A 5 -15.83 -11.66 1.67
CA TYR A 5 -16.80 -10.60 1.90
C TYR A 5 -17.36 -10.07 0.58
N HIS A 6 -18.58 -9.58 0.63
CA HIS A 6 -19.23 -8.88 -0.48
C HIS A 6 -19.80 -7.55 0.04
N LEU A 7 -19.45 -6.45 -0.63
CA LEU A 7 -19.89 -5.08 -0.30
C LEU A 7 -20.35 -4.38 -1.57
N HIS A 8 -21.64 -4.44 -1.85
CA HIS A 8 -22.19 -3.83 -3.06
C HIS A 8 -23.40 -2.97 -2.76
N GLY A 9 -23.41 -1.75 -3.28
CA GLY A 9 -24.51 -0.81 -3.15
C GLY A 9 -24.05 0.60 -2.81
N PRO A 10 -24.89 1.60 -3.08
CA PRO A 10 -24.54 3.01 -2.91
C PRO A 10 -24.46 3.48 -1.44
N GLN A 11 -25.01 2.71 -0.49
CA GLN A 11 -25.06 3.05 0.94
C GLN A 11 -24.79 1.82 1.80
N ILE A 12 -23.64 1.19 1.56
CA ILE A 12 -23.25 -0.05 2.21
C ILE A 12 -22.60 0.17 3.58
N GLY A 13 -22.11 1.39 3.84
CA GLY A 13 -21.32 1.73 5.02
C GLY A 13 -19.96 1.03 5.09
N THR A 14 -19.61 0.55 6.27
CA THR A 14 -18.29 -0.01 6.59
C THR A 14 -18.43 -1.39 7.23
N LEU A 15 -17.72 -2.39 6.70
CA LEU A 15 -17.48 -3.64 7.38
C LEU A 15 -16.16 -3.53 8.16
N ARG A 16 -16.17 -3.79 9.46
CA ARG A 16 -14.98 -3.85 10.31
C ARG A 16 -14.83 -5.20 10.99
N LEU A 17 -13.58 -5.57 11.22
CA LEU A 17 -13.17 -6.71 12.04
C LEU A 17 -12.36 -6.18 13.22
N ALA A 18 -12.80 -6.55 14.42
CA ALA A 18 -12.10 -6.29 15.66
C ALA A 18 -11.83 -7.59 16.41
N MET A 19 -10.83 -7.55 17.30
CA MET A 19 -10.56 -8.59 18.26
C MET A 19 -10.80 -8.04 19.66
N ARG A 20 -11.65 -8.71 20.43
CA ARG A 20 -11.90 -8.37 21.84
C ARG A 20 -11.18 -9.33 22.77
N ARG A 21 -10.45 -8.80 23.73
CA ARG A 21 -9.71 -9.53 24.78
C ARG A 21 -9.90 -8.81 26.10
N GLU A 22 -10.37 -9.52 27.13
CA GLU A 22 -10.52 -8.97 28.49
C GLU A 22 -11.27 -7.62 28.54
N GLY A 23 -12.20 -7.41 27.59
CA GLY A 23 -12.97 -6.16 27.44
C GLY A 23 -12.32 -5.08 26.56
N GLU A 24 -11.06 -5.23 26.17
CA GLU A 24 -10.37 -4.33 25.23
C GLU A 24 -10.61 -4.77 23.78
N GLU A 25 -10.92 -3.82 22.89
CA GLU A 25 -11.09 -4.07 21.45
C GLU A 25 -9.93 -3.51 20.64
N THR A 26 -9.28 -4.37 19.87
CA THR A 26 -8.27 -3.99 18.89
C THR A 26 -8.84 -4.10 17.48
N HIS A 27 -8.82 -3.01 16.73
CA HIS A 27 -9.19 -3.02 15.32
C HIS A 27 -8.17 -3.80 14.49
N LEU A 28 -8.64 -4.70 13.62
CA LEU A 28 -7.78 -5.54 12.79
C LEU A 28 -7.88 -5.21 11.29
N TRP A 29 -9.07 -4.84 10.81
CA TRP A 29 -9.33 -4.60 9.40
C TRP A 29 -10.66 -3.86 9.19
N SER A 30 -10.74 -2.98 8.19
CA SER A 30 -11.99 -2.37 7.72
C SER A 30 -12.04 -2.23 6.22
N ARG A 31 -13.24 -2.21 5.64
CA ARG A 31 -13.53 -1.71 4.29
C ARG A 31 -14.79 -0.89 4.29
N SER A 32 -14.73 0.28 3.66
CA SER A 32 -15.87 1.19 3.50
C SER A 32 -16.31 1.30 2.04
N GLY A 33 -17.60 1.58 1.83
CA GLY A 33 -18.16 1.83 0.51
C GLY A 33 -18.23 0.58 -0.38
N THR A 34 -18.75 0.76 -1.60
CA THR A 34 -18.87 -0.35 -2.54
C THR A 34 -17.50 -0.82 -3.03
N GLN A 35 -17.32 -2.14 -3.10
CA GLN A 35 -16.09 -2.78 -3.58
C GLN A 35 -16.29 -3.42 -4.98
N GLY A 36 -17.45 -3.15 -5.59
CA GLY A 36 -17.93 -3.81 -6.82
C GLY A 36 -18.82 -5.01 -6.51
N ASN A 37 -19.56 -5.48 -7.53
CA ASN A 37 -20.46 -6.62 -7.39
C ASN A 37 -19.71 -7.96 -7.57
N ARG A 38 -18.77 -8.25 -6.66
CA ARG A 38 -18.01 -9.51 -6.64
C ARG A 38 -17.61 -9.85 -5.21
N TRP A 39 -17.24 -11.11 -5.00
CA TRP A 39 -16.65 -11.56 -3.75
C TRP A 39 -15.18 -11.14 -3.66
N HIS A 40 -14.77 -10.76 -2.47
CA HIS A 40 -13.41 -10.35 -2.15
C HIS A 40 -12.88 -11.15 -0.98
N GLU A 41 -11.61 -11.54 -1.04
CA GLU A 41 -10.95 -12.21 0.07
C GLU A 41 -10.19 -11.18 0.91
N ALA A 42 -10.35 -11.25 2.23
CA ALA A 42 -9.64 -10.43 3.20
C ALA A 42 -8.81 -11.29 4.15
N TRP A 43 -7.78 -10.65 4.70
CA TRP A 43 -6.79 -11.28 5.56
C TRP A 43 -6.48 -10.36 6.74
N ALA A 44 -6.48 -10.93 7.95
CA ALA A 44 -6.09 -10.23 9.16
C ALA A 44 -5.19 -11.11 10.02
N THR A 45 -4.00 -10.59 10.37
CA THR A 45 -3.09 -11.26 11.30
C THR A 45 -3.60 -11.06 12.72
N LEU A 46 -3.81 -12.17 13.43
CA LEU A 46 -4.26 -12.16 14.82
C LEU A 46 -3.03 -12.16 15.73
N SER A 47 -2.57 -10.98 16.16
CA SER A 47 -1.39 -10.87 17.04
C SER A 47 -1.72 -11.38 18.44
N HIS A 48 -1.07 -12.45 18.89
CA HIS A 48 -1.28 -13.06 20.19
C HIS A 48 0.06 -13.26 20.91
N GLN A 49 0.12 -12.91 22.20
CA GLN A 49 1.33 -13.07 23.00
C GLN A 49 1.60 -14.55 23.25
N PRO A 50 2.80 -15.08 22.94
CA PRO A 50 3.14 -16.48 23.24
C PRO A 50 2.90 -16.78 24.73
N GLY A 51 2.18 -17.86 25.03
CA GLY A 51 1.89 -18.28 26.41
C GLY A 51 0.68 -17.63 27.07
N SER A 52 -0.01 -16.68 26.42
CA SER A 52 -1.31 -16.24 26.93
C SER A 52 -2.38 -17.32 26.70
N HIS A 53 -3.19 -17.58 27.73
CA HIS A 53 -4.39 -18.42 27.62
C HIS A 53 -5.66 -17.55 27.52
N ALA A 54 -5.50 -16.24 27.30
CA ALA A 54 -6.61 -15.33 27.20
C ALA A 54 -7.49 -15.70 26.02
N GLN A 55 -8.76 -15.96 26.32
CA GLN A 55 -9.78 -16.15 25.30
C GLN A 55 -9.99 -14.82 24.55
N TYR A 56 -10.23 -14.92 23.25
CA TYR A 56 -10.53 -13.76 22.42
C TYR A 56 -11.78 -14.02 21.59
N GLN A 57 -12.48 -12.94 21.27
CA GLN A 57 -13.60 -12.95 20.34
C GLN A 57 -13.21 -12.16 19.08
N LEU A 58 -13.65 -12.66 17.93
CA LEU A 58 -13.57 -11.94 16.67
C LEU A 58 -14.93 -11.32 16.40
N LEU A 59 -14.98 -10.01 16.22
CA LEU A 59 -16.20 -9.26 15.99
C LEU A 59 -16.19 -8.74 14.57
N PHE A 60 -17.11 -9.25 13.75
CA PHE A 60 -17.43 -8.67 12.46
C PHE A 60 -18.61 -7.73 12.64
N GLU A 61 -18.42 -6.46 12.30
CA GLU A 61 -19.40 -5.42 12.58
C GLU A 61 -19.68 -4.63 11.29
N GLY A 62 -20.96 -4.55 10.92
CA GLY A 62 -21.42 -3.74 9.81
C GLY A 62 -21.96 -2.40 10.33
N LEU A 63 -21.22 -1.32 10.05
CA LEU A 63 -21.64 0.04 10.32
C LEU A 63 -22.35 0.56 9.08
N ARG A 64 -23.64 0.83 9.16
CA ARG A 64 -24.41 1.32 8.01
C ARG A 64 -24.42 2.84 7.94
N ASP A 65 -24.28 3.39 6.75
CA ASP A 65 -24.51 4.81 6.44
C ASP A 65 -25.82 5.04 5.66
N GLY A 66 -26.54 3.97 5.32
CA GLY A 66 -27.88 3.99 4.75
C GLY A 66 -28.48 2.58 4.61
N TYR A 67 -29.46 2.43 3.70
CA TYR A 67 -30.25 1.20 3.56
C TYR A 67 -30.15 0.54 2.18
N HIS A 68 -29.44 1.15 1.23
CA HIS A 68 -29.28 0.65 -0.13
C HIS A 68 -27.96 -0.09 -0.32
N GLY A 69 -27.99 -1.43 -0.21
CA GLY A 69 -26.85 -2.30 -0.50
C GLY A 69 -26.92 -3.66 0.20
N THR A 70 -25.96 -4.53 -0.12
CA THR A 70 -25.81 -5.87 0.46
C THR A 70 -24.41 -6.06 1.05
N MET A 71 -24.37 -6.47 2.31
CA MET A 71 -23.15 -6.87 3.02
C MET A 71 -23.26 -8.35 3.36
N ALA A 72 -22.27 -9.14 2.94
CA ALA A 72 -22.22 -10.57 3.26
C ALA A 72 -20.79 -10.98 3.64
N LEU A 73 -20.72 -12.05 4.45
CA LEU A 73 -19.50 -12.71 4.89
C LEU A 73 -19.61 -14.20 4.55
N ASP A 74 -18.50 -14.80 4.16
CA ASP A 74 -18.42 -16.23 3.89
C ASP A 74 -17.03 -16.79 4.23
N ASP A 75 -16.91 -18.12 4.31
CA ASP A 75 -15.63 -18.84 4.35
C ASP A 75 -14.59 -18.31 5.38
N VAL A 76 -15.05 -18.11 6.62
CA VAL A 76 -14.20 -17.61 7.72
C VAL A 76 -13.28 -18.71 8.24
N ALA A 77 -11.96 -18.51 8.13
CA ALA A 77 -10.96 -19.50 8.54
C ALA A 77 -9.80 -18.89 9.33
N VAL A 78 -9.43 -19.53 10.44
CA VAL A 78 -8.21 -19.21 11.20
C VAL A 78 -7.15 -20.27 10.89
N ARG A 79 -5.97 -19.82 10.47
CA ARG A 79 -4.81 -20.68 10.22
C ARG A 79 -3.61 -20.21 11.04
N PRO A 80 -2.73 -21.11 11.47
CA PRO A 80 -1.48 -20.74 12.14
C PRO A 80 -0.58 -19.88 11.24
N GLY A 81 0.15 -18.96 11.85
CA GLY A 81 1.11 -18.08 11.18
C GLY A 81 0.56 -16.71 10.77
N PRO A 82 1.45 -15.78 10.36
CA PRO A 82 1.04 -14.47 9.88
C PRO A 82 0.31 -14.57 8.53
N CYS A 83 -0.59 -13.61 8.27
CA CYS A 83 -1.17 -13.48 6.95
C CYS A 83 -0.14 -12.93 5.94
N TRP A 84 -0.26 -13.40 4.71
CA TRP A 84 0.45 -12.86 3.55
C TRP A 84 -0.07 -11.45 3.22
N ALA A 85 0.75 -10.69 2.49
CA ALA A 85 0.33 -9.42 1.90
C ALA A 85 -0.84 -9.63 0.93
N PRO A 86 -1.83 -8.73 0.91
CA PRO A 86 -2.93 -8.80 -0.04
C PRO A 86 -2.42 -8.51 -1.47
N ASN A 87 -3.07 -9.10 -2.46
CA ASN A 87 -2.73 -8.89 -3.88
C ASN A 87 -3.20 -7.53 -4.42
N TYR A 88 -4.02 -6.80 -3.65
CA TYR A 88 -4.56 -5.49 -4.02
C TYR A 88 -4.48 -4.54 -2.82
N CYS A 89 -4.01 -3.32 -3.06
CA CYS A 89 -3.99 -2.26 -2.07
C CYS A 89 -4.27 -0.90 -2.72
N SER A 90 -5.41 -0.31 -2.38
CA SER A 90 -5.76 1.07 -2.75
C SER A 90 -5.35 2.10 -1.71
N PHE A 91 -4.85 1.67 -0.55
CA PHE A 91 -4.57 2.50 0.62
C PHE A 91 -5.80 3.15 1.29
N GLU A 92 -7.04 2.89 0.86
CA GLU A 92 -8.21 3.59 1.43
C GLU A 92 -8.49 3.31 2.91
N ASP A 93 -8.19 2.10 3.40
CA ASP A 93 -8.47 1.74 4.79
C ASP A 93 -7.20 1.43 5.61
N SER A 94 -6.07 1.17 4.95
CA SER A 94 -4.81 0.80 5.61
C SER A 94 -3.63 0.85 4.64
N ASP A 95 -2.41 0.75 5.16
CA ASP A 95 -1.20 0.57 4.36
C ASP A 95 -1.06 -0.85 3.76
N CYS A 96 -2.01 -1.76 4.00
CA CYS A 96 -2.00 -3.15 3.51
C CYS A 96 -0.73 -3.95 3.90
N GLY A 97 -0.04 -3.54 4.95
CA GLY A 97 1.23 -4.13 5.36
C GLY A 97 2.45 -3.59 4.62
N PHE A 98 2.30 -2.56 3.78
CA PHE A 98 3.45 -1.78 3.34
C PHE A 98 4.05 -1.04 4.53
N SER A 99 5.38 -0.98 4.55
CA SER A 99 6.14 -0.27 5.58
C SER A 99 7.25 0.56 4.94
N PRO A 100 7.47 1.80 5.38
CA PRO A 100 8.58 2.59 4.88
C PRO A 100 9.91 2.00 5.37
N GLY A 101 10.83 1.80 4.44
CA GLY A 101 12.20 1.37 4.73
C GLY A 101 13.20 2.53 4.72
N GLY A 102 14.37 2.33 5.32
CA GLY A 102 15.43 3.34 5.37
C GLY A 102 15.02 4.54 6.22
N GLN A 103 14.88 5.71 5.60
CA GLN A 103 14.60 6.99 6.28
C GLN A 103 13.15 7.21 6.70
N GLY A 104 12.24 6.26 6.44
CA GLY A 104 10.87 6.38 6.95
C GLY A 104 10.01 7.46 6.25
N LEU A 105 10.38 7.89 5.04
CA LEU A 105 9.81 9.09 4.42
C LEU A 105 8.44 8.89 3.75
N TRP A 106 8.07 7.65 3.43
CA TRP A 106 6.77 7.35 2.83
C TRP A 106 5.65 7.52 3.86
N ARG A 107 4.58 8.20 3.46
CA ARG A 107 3.43 8.48 4.32
C ARG A 107 2.14 8.26 3.54
N ARG A 108 1.15 7.67 4.19
CA ARG A 108 -0.22 7.64 3.71
C ARG A 108 -0.84 9.01 3.92
N GLN A 109 -1.42 9.59 2.88
CA GLN A 109 -2.06 10.89 2.95
C GLN A 109 -3.34 10.97 2.11
N ALA A 110 -4.17 11.95 2.43
CA ALA A 110 -5.28 12.45 1.63
C ALA A 110 -5.16 13.98 1.54
N ASN A 111 -5.75 14.60 0.52
CA ASN A 111 -5.75 16.06 0.35
C ASN A 111 -7.12 16.69 0.68
N ALA A 112 -7.89 16.07 1.56
CA ALA A 112 -9.26 16.50 1.88
C ALA A 112 -9.34 17.94 2.42
N SER A 113 -8.30 18.40 3.12
CA SER A 113 -8.20 19.77 3.66
C SER A 113 -7.57 20.77 2.71
N GLY A 114 -7.11 20.36 1.52
CA GLY A 114 -6.38 21.23 0.59
C GLY A 114 -5.00 21.69 1.08
N HIS A 115 -4.55 21.18 2.24
CA HIS A 115 -3.28 21.54 2.87
C HIS A 115 -2.17 20.54 2.61
N ALA A 116 -2.38 19.49 1.79
CA ALA A 116 -1.30 18.60 1.42
C ALA A 116 -0.26 19.39 0.62
N ALA A 117 0.91 19.59 1.21
CA ALA A 117 1.96 20.44 0.64
C ALA A 117 2.65 19.77 -0.59
N TRP A 118 2.45 18.47 -0.78
CA TRP A 118 3.01 17.67 -1.87
C TRP A 118 2.05 16.53 -2.25
N GLY A 119 2.24 15.99 -3.46
CA GLY A 119 1.40 14.93 -4.02
C GLY A 119 0.26 15.44 -4.91
N PRO A 120 -0.47 14.53 -5.58
CA PRO A 120 -1.61 14.86 -6.42
C PRO A 120 -2.82 15.37 -5.60
N PRO A 121 -3.68 16.20 -6.18
CA PRO A 121 -4.84 16.76 -5.47
C PRO A 121 -5.90 15.71 -5.12
N THR A 122 -5.96 14.61 -5.87
CA THR A 122 -6.91 13.52 -5.69
C THR A 122 -6.22 12.17 -5.77
N ASP A 123 -6.71 11.22 -4.97
CA ASP A 123 -6.34 9.82 -5.10
C ASP A 123 -6.83 9.24 -6.44
N HIS A 124 -6.10 8.27 -6.99
CA HIS A 124 -6.45 7.62 -8.24
C HIS A 124 -7.67 6.69 -8.10
N THR A 125 -7.77 5.93 -7.00
CA THR A 125 -8.80 4.89 -6.83
C THR A 125 -10.19 5.51 -6.71
N THR A 126 -10.30 6.58 -5.93
CA THR A 126 -11.57 7.26 -5.65
C THR A 126 -11.82 8.46 -6.54
N GLU A 127 -10.77 8.98 -7.20
CA GLU A 127 -10.79 10.26 -7.93
C GLU A 127 -11.22 11.45 -7.06
N THR A 128 -11.05 11.34 -5.73
CA THR A 128 -11.44 12.37 -4.76
C THR A 128 -10.27 12.84 -3.92
N ALA A 129 -10.42 14.01 -3.28
CA ALA A 129 -9.43 14.55 -2.35
C ALA A 129 -9.41 13.77 -1.01
N GLN A 130 -10.49 13.05 -0.69
CA GLN A 130 -10.66 12.25 0.51
C GLN A 130 -9.98 10.88 0.41
N GLY A 131 -9.75 10.39 -0.81
CA GLY A 131 -9.03 9.14 -1.02
C GLY A 131 -7.58 9.23 -0.60
N HIS A 132 -6.99 8.08 -0.34
CA HIS A 132 -5.68 7.95 0.26
C HIS A 132 -4.67 7.32 -0.68
N TYR A 133 -3.45 7.82 -0.63
CA TYR A 133 -2.33 7.25 -1.37
C TYR A 133 -1.04 7.39 -0.57
N MET A 134 -0.02 6.63 -0.96
CA MET A 134 1.32 6.76 -0.40
C MET A 134 2.08 7.86 -1.12
N VAL A 135 2.67 8.78 -0.35
CA VAL A 135 3.50 9.88 -0.86
C VAL A 135 4.87 9.87 -0.21
N VAL A 136 5.85 10.44 -0.90
CA VAL A 136 7.15 10.78 -0.33
C VAL A 136 7.49 12.22 -0.70
N ASP A 137 7.98 13.00 0.27
CA ASP A 137 8.55 14.31 -0.03
C ASP A 137 9.91 14.13 -0.71
N THR A 138 10.01 14.71 -1.90
CA THR A 138 11.18 14.64 -2.78
C THR A 138 11.93 15.97 -2.85
N SER A 139 11.58 16.91 -1.96
CA SER A 139 12.33 18.14 -1.78
C SER A 139 13.80 17.83 -1.42
N PRO A 140 14.76 18.68 -1.83
CA PRO A 140 16.18 18.45 -1.52
C PRO A 140 16.47 18.32 -0.02
N ASP A 141 15.67 18.96 0.82
CA ASP A 141 15.80 18.92 2.27
C ASP A 141 15.28 17.59 2.86
N ALA A 142 14.19 17.04 2.31
CA ALA A 142 13.62 15.78 2.78
C ALA A 142 14.32 14.55 2.19
N LEU A 143 14.68 14.57 0.91
CA LEU A 143 15.37 13.48 0.23
C LEU A 143 16.61 13.99 -0.53
N PRO A 144 17.76 14.06 0.17
CA PRO A 144 19.03 14.47 -0.42
C PRO A 144 19.42 13.68 -1.67
N ARG A 145 20.19 14.32 -2.56
CA ARG A 145 20.66 13.71 -3.83
C ARG A 145 21.40 12.39 -3.58
N GLY A 146 21.15 11.42 -4.45
CA GLY A 146 21.72 10.08 -4.36
C GLY A 146 21.06 9.16 -3.32
N GLN A 147 20.14 9.66 -2.50
CA GLN A 147 19.37 8.84 -1.56
C GLN A 147 18.09 8.29 -2.19
N THR A 148 17.52 7.28 -1.55
CA THR A 148 16.28 6.63 -1.98
C THR A 148 15.39 6.37 -0.78
N ALA A 149 14.12 6.78 -0.88
CA ALA A 149 13.08 6.40 0.06
C ALA A 149 12.39 5.13 -0.43
N SER A 150 12.38 4.07 0.37
CA SER A 150 11.76 2.79 0.01
C SER A 150 10.44 2.55 0.72
N LEU A 151 9.48 1.96 0.02
CA LEU A 151 8.24 1.41 0.56
C LEU A 151 8.21 -0.08 0.23
N THR A 152 8.10 -0.94 1.24
CA THR A 152 8.24 -2.40 1.08
C THR A 152 7.00 -3.10 1.57
N SER A 153 6.48 -4.05 0.80
CA SER A 153 5.33 -4.88 1.19
C SER A 153 5.68 -5.89 2.28
N LYS A 154 4.66 -6.47 2.91
CA LYS A 154 4.79 -7.78 3.55
C LYS A 154 5.07 -8.87 2.50
N GLU A 155 5.39 -10.07 2.97
CA GLU A 155 5.60 -11.20 2.07
C GLU A 155 4.31 -11.60 1.37
N HIS A 156 4.41 -11.79 0.06
CA HIS A 156 3.41 -12.41 -0.79
C HIS A 156 3.69 -13.91 -0.90
N ARG A 157 2.65 -14.67 -1.25
CA ARG A 157 2.77 -16.09 -1.53
C ARG A 157 3.60 -16.34 -2.80
N PRO A 158 4.26 -17.50 -2.90
CA PRO A 158 4.79 -17.98 -4.17
C PRO A 158 3.75 -17.91 -5.29
N LEU A 159 4.19 -17.56 -6.49
CA LEU A 159 3.35 -17.47 -7.67
C LEU A 159 3.40 -18.81 -8.43
N ALA A 160 2.23 -19.42 -8.67
CA ALA A 160 2.13 -20.66 -9.44
C ALA A 160 2.44 -20.45 -10.94
N GLN A 161 2.26 -19.23 -11.42
CA GLN A 161 2.52 -18.79 -12.79
C GLN A 161 2.96 -17.32 -12.76
N PRO A 162 3.64 -16.82 -13.80
CA PRO A 162 3.92 -15.39 -13.93
C PRO A 162 2.66 -14.54 -13.74
N ALA A 163 2.79 -13.45 -12.99
CA ALA A 163 1.70 -12.52 -12.71
C ALA A 163 2.09 -11.12 -13.14
N CYS A 164 1.09 -10.28 -13.41
CA CYS A 164 1.31 -8.88 -13.75
C CYS A 164 1.16 -8.02 -12.49
N LEU A 165 2.23 -7.35 -12.08
CA LEU A 165 2.20 -6.33 -11.04
C LEU A 165 1.87 -4.99 -11.70
N THR A 166 0.74 -4.41 -11.33
CA THR A 166 0.30 -3.09 -11.81
C THR A 166 0.12 -2.12 -10.66
N PHE A 167 0.47 -0.85 -10.87
CA PHE A 167 0.23 0.22 -9.91
C PHE A 167 0.13 1.58 -10.61
N TRP A 168 -0.45 2.55 -9.92
CA TRP A 168 -0.49 3.94 -10.37
C TRP A 168 0.59 4.76 -9.65
N TYR A 169 1.27 5.63 -10.40
CA TYR A 169 2.28 6.53 -9.85
C TYR A 169 2.10 7.95 -10.36
N HIS A 170 2.51 8.91 -9.52
CA HIS A 170 2.49 10.34 -9.82
C HIS A 170 3.87 10.92 -9.53
N GLY A 171 4.38 11.77 -10.43
CA GLY A 171 5.73 12.33 -10.33
C GLY A 171 5.69 13.84 -10.07
N SER A 172 6.46 14.30 -9.08
CA SER A 172 6.61 15.72 -8.78
C SER A 172 7.08 16.53 -9.99
N LEU A 173 6.45 17.68 -10.22
CA LEU A 173 6.87 18.65 -11.23
C LEU A 173 8.15 19.39 -10.84
N ARG A 174 8.36 19.64 -9.53
CA ARG A 174 9.46 20.46 -9.02
C ARG A 174 10.73 19.66 -8.78
N SER A 175 10.58 18.46 -8.21
CA SER A 175 11.68 17.57 -7.86
C SER A 175 11.44 16.19 -8.48
N PRO A 176 11.51 16.06 -9.81
CA PRO A 176 11.37 14.77 -10.46
C PRO A 176 12.47 13.82 -9.97
N GLY A 177 12.07 12.59 -9.70
CA GLY A 177 12.99 11.52 -9.29
C GLY A 177 12.89 10.31 -10.21
N THR A 178 13.52 9.22 -9.80
CA THR A 178 13.37 7.93 -10.49
C THR A 178 12.66 6.96 -9.55
N LEU A 179 11.53 6.42 -10.01
CA LEU A 179 10.87 5.31 -9.35
C LEU A 179 11.54 4.01 -9.80
N ARG A 180 12.03 3.22 -8.84
CA ARG A 180 12.57 1.89 -9.09
C ARG A 180 11.75 0.88 -8.32
N VAL A 181 11.41 -0.24 -8.95
CA VAL A 181 10.70 -1.34 -8.30
C VAL A 181 11.61 -2.55 -8.28
N TYR A 182 11.65 -3.20 -7.12
CA TYR A 182 12.46 -4.38 -6.89
C TYR A 182 11.59 -5.53 -6.42
N LEU A 183 11.94 -6.72 -6.90
CA LEU A 183 11.45 -8.00 -6.42
C LEU A 183 12.47 -8.57 -5.44
N GLU A 184 12.03 -8.93 -4.24
CA GLU A 184 12.87 -9.45 -3.16
C GLU A 184 12.41 -10.86 -2.78
N GLU A 185 13.14 -11.88 -3.26
CA GLU A 185 12.88 -13.30 -2.94
C GLU A 185 14.09 -13.90 -2.20
N ARG A 186 15.15 -14.29 -2.93
CA ARG A 186 16.46 -14.67 -2.35
C ARG A 186 17.44 -13.50 -2.30
N GLY A 187 17.24 -12.56 -3.21
CA GLY A 187 18.01 -11.33 -3.35
C GLY A 187 17.11 -10.24 -3.89
N ARG A 188 17.67 -9.03 -4.06
CA ARG A 188 16.96 -7.86 -4.53
C ARG A 188 17.24 -7.65 -6.02
N HIS A 189 16.21 -7.80 -6.86
CA HIS A 189 16.31 -7.67 -8.30
C HIS A 189 15.47 -6.48 -8.78
N GLN A 190 16.06 -5.54 -9.50
CA GLN A 190 15.30 -4.43 -10.09
C GLN A 190 14.48 -4.96 -11.26
N VAL A 191 13.16 -4.81 -11.20
CA VAL A 191 12.21 -5.24 -12.24
C VAL A 191 11.70 -4.07 -13.08
N LEU A 192 11.78 -2.85 -12.55
CA LEU A 192 11.34 -1.64 -13.24
C LEU A 192 12.16 -0.43 -12.82
N SER A 193 12.43 0.48 -13.77
CA SER A 193 12.99 1.80 -13.50
C SER A 193 12.30 2.83 -14.40
N LEU A 194 11.55 3.75 -13.79
CA LEU A 194 10.84 4.83 -14.48
C LEU A 194 11.40 6.17 -14.04
N SER A 195 11.96 6.93 -14.99
CA SER A 195 12.24 8.34 -14.79
C SER A 195 10.91 9.07 -14.73
N ALA A 196 10.56 9.59 -13.55
CA ALA A 196 9.32 10.33 -13.37
C ALA A 196 9.52 11.72 -13.97
N HIS A 197 9.25 11.85 -15.27
CA HIS A 197 9.02 13.17 -15.86
C HIS A 197 7.84 13.78 -15.12
N GLY A 198 8.02 14.93 -14.48
CA GLY A 198 6.95 15.58 -13.74
C GLY A 198 5.68 15.70 -14.59
N GLY A 199 4.50 15.54 -13.98
CA GLY A 199 3.23 15.60 -14.69
C GLY A 199 2.06 15.81 -13.75
N LEU A 200 0.92 16.23 -14.29
CA LEU A 200 -0.29 16.46 -13.49
C LEU A 200 -1.14 15.19 -13.34
N ALA A 201 -0.95 14.19 -14.20
CA ALA A 201 -1.76 12.98 -14.24
C ALA A 201 -1.07 11.77 -13.59
N TRP A 202 -1.89 10.88 -13.04
CA TRP A 202 -1.50 9.52 -12.67
C TRP A 202 -1.10 8.71 -13.90
N ARG A 203 -0.11 7.82 -13.75
CA ARG A 203 0.39 6.94 -14.80
C ARG A 203 0.42 5.50 -14.35
N LEU A 204 0.13 4.59 -15.27
CA LEU A 204 0.16 3.15 -15.02
C LEU A 204 1.58 2.61 -15.17
N GLY A 205 2.08 2.00 -14.11
CA GLY A 205 3.23 1.09 -14.15
C GLY A 205 2.72 -0.35 -14.25
N SER A 206 3.38 -1.16 -15.08
CA SER A 206 3.05 -2.57 -15.27
C SER A 206 4.33 -3.35 -15.57
N MET A 207 4.50 -4.50 -14.91
CA MET A 207 5.61 -5.42 -15.16
C MET A 207 5.20 -6.85 -14.84
N ASP A 208 5.78 -7.81 -15.54
CA ASP A 208 5.65 -9.21 -15.20
C ASP A 208 6.55 -9.56 -14.02
N VAL A 209 6.02 -10.33 -13.09
CA VAL A 209 6.73 -10.84 -11.92
C VAL A 209 6.54 -12.35 -11.81
N GLN A 210 7.61 -13.03 -11.39
CA GLN A 210 7.61 -14.45 -11.12
C GLN A 210 8.43 -14.70 -9.85
N ALA A 211 7.89 -15.52 -8.96
CA ALA A 211 8.54 -15.88 -7.70
C ALA A 211 8.11 -17.30 -7.30
N GLU A 212 9.08 -18.17 -7.05
CA GLU A 212 8.86 -19.56 -6.65
C GLU A 212 8.76 -19.72 -5.13
N ARG A 213 9.12 -18.67 -4.38
CA ARG A 213 9.11 -18.61 -2.92
C ARG A 213 8.35 -17.37 -2.45
N ALA A 214 8.22 -17.26 -1.13
CA ALA A 214 7.72 -16.03 -0.52
C ALA A 214 8.58 -14.84 -0.96
N TRP A 215 7.95 -13.75 -1.35
CA TRP A 215 8.61 -12.60 -1.96
C TRP A 215 8.02 -11.29 -1.47
N ARG A 216 8.79 -10.20 -1.56
CA ARG A 216 8.32 -8.83 -1.29
C ARG A 216 8.50 -7.97 -2.54
N VAL A 217 7.68 -6.94 -2.66
CA VAL A 217 7.94 -5.84 -3.58
C VAL A 217 8.45 -4.64 -2.79
N SER A 218 9.54 -4.02 -3.24
CA SER A 218 9.98 -2.73 -2.73
C SER A 218 10.00 -1.68 -3.83
N ALA A 219 9.33 -0.55 -3.60
CA ALA A 219 9.33 0.61 -4.47
C ALA A 219 10.24 1.68 -3.85
N GLY A 220 11.25 2.12 -4.59
CA GLY A 220 12.18 3.15 -4.19
C GLY A 220 12.02 4.41 -5.03
N TRP A 221 11.80 5.56 -4.38
CA TRP A 221 11.90 6.85 -5.06
C TRP A 221 13.29 7.44 -4.80
N GLY A 222 14.09 7.55 -5.85
CA GLY A 222 15.45 8.08 -5.78
C GLY A 222 15.52 9.53 -6.23
N ALA A 223 16.22 10.36 -5.45
CA ALA A 223 16.62 11.69 -5.90
C ALA A 223 17.64 11.59 -7.05
N PRO A 224 17.65 12.54 -7.99
CA PRO A 224 18.62 12.53 -9.08
C PRO A 224 20.06 12.51 -8.54
N PRO A 225 21.00 11.87 -9.26
CA PRO A 225 22.39 11.83 -8.86
C PRO A 225 22.99 13.24 -8.78
N PRO A 226 24.03 13.46 -7.96
CA PRO A 226 24.76 14.72 -7.97
C PRO A 226 25.35 15.00 -9.36
N PRO A 227 25.44 16.28 -9.78
CA PRO A 227 26.11 16.62 -11.03
C PRO A 227 27.57 16.17 -10.96
N PRO A 228 28.18 15.79 -12.10
CA PRO A 228 29.60 15.50 -12.13
C PRO A 228 30.40 16.72 -11.66
N PRO A 229 31.57 16.51 -11.02
CA PRO A 229 32.44 17.61 -10.64
C PRO A 229 32.79 18.45 -11.89
N PRO A 230 32.96 19.78 -11.75
CA PRO A 230 33.38 20.61 -12.87
C PRO A 230 34.67 20.03 -13.43
N ARG A 231 34.71 19.81 -14.75
CA ARG A 231 35.95 19.42 -15.43
C ARG A 231 36.97 20.50 -15.11
N ALA A 232 38.08 20.12 -14.47
CA ALA A 232 39.20 21.03 -14.25
C ALA A 232 39.60 21.59 -15.61
N ALA A 233 39.30 22.87 -15.83
CA ALA A 233 39.82 23.60 -16.95
C ALA A 233 41.32 23.72 -16.71
N TRP A 234 42.10 22.92 -17.45
CA TRP A 234 43.53 23.13 -17.55
C TRP A 234 43.72 24.47 -18.25
N THR A 235 43.91 25.54 -17.47
CA THR A 235 44.47 26.79 -17.99
C THR A 235 45.89 26.50 -18.43
N ARG A 236 46.14 26.66 -19.74
CA ARG A 236 47.49 26.66 -20.32
C ARG A 236 48.24 27.92 -19.94
#